data_AF-A0A117IBY3-F1
#
_entry.id   AF-A0A117IBY3-F1
#
_cell.length_a   1.000
_cell.length_b   1.000
_cell.length_c   1.000
_cell.angle_alpha   90.00
_cell.angle_beta   90.00
_cell.angle_gamma   90.00
#
_symmetry.space_group_name_H-M   'P 1'
#
loop_
_entity.id
_entity.type
_entity.pdbx_description
1 polymer ?
#
loop_
_entity_poly.entity_id
_entity_poly.type
_entity_poly.pdbx_seq_one_letter_code
_entity_poly.pdbx_strand_id
1 'polypeptide(L)'
;MDVQRSVAVIVAGILIVTFVVLVVVMTAVVSRASTGALARNQWAGIRTPSTMRSDQAWVAAHRAAHRLTPLYVLWAAVADAALVLAIVRTWSVGVVMSIAVAAFAVFLVVAVCSAALAGRAAKAIDNDTEGKASRNS
;
A
#
# COMPACT_ATOMS: atom_id res chain seq x y z
N MET A 1 32.26 -17.49 -7.21
CA MET A 1 30.91 -16.94 -7.54
C MET A 1 31.06 -16.02 -8.72
N ASP A 2 30.35 -16.28 -9.82
CA ASP A 2 30.38 -15.39 -10.99
C ASP A 2 29.82 -14.01 -10.60
N VAL A 3 30.47 -12.93 -11.03
CA VAL A 3 30.08 -11.54 -10.69
C VAL A 3 28.60 -11.30 -10.96
N GLN A 4 28.07 -11.81 -12.08
CA GLN A 4 26.65 -11.75 -12.45
C GLN A 4 25.73 -12.39 -11.40
N ARG A 5 26.11 -13.56 -10.84
CA ARG A 5 25.33 -14.25 -9.81
C ARG A 5 25.32 -13.46 -8.51
N SER A 6 26.48 -12.94 -8.10
CA SER A 6 26.59 -12.09 -6.90
C SER A 6 25.71 -10.85 -7.02
N VAL A 7 25.76 -10.18 -8.18
CA VAL A 7 24.93 -8.99 -8.45
C VAL A 7 23.45 -9.33 -8.41
N ALA A 8 23.01 -10.42 -9.06
CA ALA A 8 21.61 -10.83 -9.05
C ALA A 8 21.09 -11.11 -7.64
N VAL A 9 21.88 -11.79 -6.80
CA VAL A 9 21.53 -12.06 -5.40
C VAL A 9 21.43 -10.77 -4.58
N ILE A 10 22.42 -9.87 -4.71
CA ILE A 10 22.42 -8.60 -3.98
C ILE A 10 21.21 -7.76 -4.37
N VAL A 11 20.96 -7.61 -5.68
CA VAL A 11 19.83 -6.83 -6.20
C VAL A 11 18.51 -7.40 -5.72
N ALA A 12 18.30 -8.71 -5.84
CA ALA A 12 17.07 -9.33 -5.39
C ALA A 12 16.90 -9.24 -3.86
N GLY A 13 17.98 -9.39 -3.09
CA GLY A 13 17.95 -9.21 -1.64
C GLY A 13 17.51 -7.79 -1.24
N ILE A 14 18.05 -6.76 -1.89
CA ILE A 14 17.63 -5.36 -1.68
C ILE A 14 16.15 -5.19 -2.03
N LEU A 15 15.69 -5.75 -3.14
CA LEU A 15 14.30 -5.63 -3.60
C LEU A 15 13.32 -6.33 -2.65
N ILE A 16 13.64 -7.53 -2.18
CA ILE A 16 12.84 -8.26 -1.19
C ILE A 16 12.71 -7.45 0.10
N VAL A 17 13.84 -6.97 0.65
CA VAL A 17 13.81 -6.12 1.84
C VAL A 17 12.97 -4.86 1.60
N THR A 18 13.08 -4.26 0.41
CA THR A 18 12.30 -3.07 0.05
C THR A 18 10.80 -3.36 0.04
N PHE A 19 10.35 -4.45 -0.57
CA PHE A 19 8.92 -4.81 -0.62
C PHE A 19 8.36 -5.17 0.75
N VAL A 20 9.13 -5.90 1.57
CA VAL A 20 8.77 -6.20 2.95
C VAL A 20 8.61 -4.91 3.77
N VAL A 21 9.61 -4.02 3.73
CA VAL A 21 9.57 -2.74 4.45
C VAL A 21 8.37 -1.90 3.99
N LEU A 22 8.12 -1.85 2.68
CA LEU A 22 7.00 -1.10 2.11
C LEU A 22 5.65 -1.58 2.65
N VAL A 23 5.42 -2.90 2.68
CA VAL A 23 4.19 -3.47 3.23
C VAL A 23 4.09 -3.22 4.73
N VAL A 24 5.16 -3.43 5.49
CA VAL A 24 5.16 -3.19 6.94
C VAL A 24 4.82 -1.73 7.26
N VAL A 25 5.45 -0.79 6.56
CA VAL A 25 5.21 0.65 6.76
C VAL A 25 3.78 1.01 6.37
N MET A 26 3.30 0.59 5.19
CA MET A 26 1.94 0.90 4.75
C MET A 26 0.88 0.34 5.71
N THR A 27 1.03 -0.91 6.13
CA THR A 27 0.08 -1.57 7.03
C THR A 27 0.09 -0.93 8.42
N ALA A 28 1.26 -0.59 8.95
CA ALA A 28 1.37 0.12 10.21
C ALA A 28 0.71 1.52 10.16
N VAL A 29 0.95 2.28 9.10
CA VAL A 29 0.35 3.61 8.90
C VAL A 29 -1.17 3.52 8.79
N VAL A 30 -1.68 2.62 7.94
CA VAL A 30 -3.12 2.42 7.74
C VAL A 30 -3.79 1.93 9.03
N SER A 31 -3.16 1.02 9.77
CA SER A 31 -3.70 0.52 11.04
C SER A 31 -3.78 1.62 12.10
N ARG A 32 -2.70 2.41 12.29
CA ARG A 32 -2.71 3.54 13.24
C ARG A 32 -3.69 4.63 12.83
N ALA A 33 -3.84 4.91 11.55
CA ALA A 33 -4.84 5.87 11.07
C ALA A 33 -6.28 5.36 11.23
N SER A 34 -6.51 4.06 11.05
CA SER A 34 -7.85 3.45 11.21
C SER A 34 -8.36 3.40 12.65
N THR A 35 -7.45 3.48 13.63
CA THR A 35 -7.76 3.53 15.06
C THR A 35 -7.80 4.96 15.61
N GLY A 36 -7.49 5.97 14.78
CA GLY A 36 -7.37 7.37 15.21
C GLY A 36 -6.09 7.69 15.98
N ALA A 37 -5.21 6.72 16.22
CA ALA A 37 -3.92 6.93 16.87
C ALA A 37 -2.96 7.78 16.02
N LEU A 38 -3.17 7.81 14.69
CA LEU A 38 -2.48 8.71 13.79
C LEU A 38 -3.41 9.85 13.41
N ALA A 39 -3.16 11.04 13.98
CA ALA A 39 -3.85 12.27 13.62
C ALA A 39 -3.65 12.59 12.13
N ARG A 40 -4.66 13.25 11.54
CA ARG A 40 -4.61 13.73 10.16
C ARG A 40 -3.35 14.58 9.95
N ASN A 41 -2.53 14.23 8.97
CA ASN A 41 -1.29 14.92 8.68
C ASN A 41 -0.94 14.93 7.19
N GLN A 42 0.00 15.80 6.80
CA GLN A 42 0.45 15.97 5.42
C GLN A 42 1.63 15.07 5.03
N TRP A 43 2.02 14.10 5.88
CA TRP A 43 3.27 13.33 5.71
C TRP A 43 3.04 11.82 5.56
N ALA A 44 2.00 11.26 6.16
CA ALA A 44 1.68 9.83 6.12
C ALA A 44 0.23 9.60 5.68
N GLY A 45 -0.08 8.38 5.24
CA GLY A 45 -1.45 7.95 4.91
C GLY A 45 -1.96 8.37 3.54
N ILE A 46 -3.24 8.07 3.28
CA ILE A 46 -3.93 8.37 2.02
C ILE A 46 -4.45 9.81 2.08
N ARG A 47 -3.82 10.71 1.32
CA ARG A 47 -4.15 12.15 1.30
C ARG A 47 -4.94 12.49 0.04
N THR A 48 -6.26 12.36 0.13
CA THR A 48 -7.16 12.95 -0.86
C THR A 48 -7.93 14.11 -0.21
N PRO A 49 -8.47 15.05 -1.01
CA PRO A 49 -9.28 16.13 -0.45
C PRO A 49 -10.43 15.63 0.44
N SER A 50 -11.02 14.47 0.12
CA SER A 50 -12.08 13.88 0.93
C SER A 50 -11.58 13.26 2.24
N THR A 51 -10.43 12.56 2.25
CA THR A 51 -9.90 11.97 3.50
C THR A 51 -9.37 13.02 4.47
N MET A 52 -8.99 14.19 3.96
CA MET A 52 -8.44 15.29 4.75
C MET A 52 -9.50 16.25 5.30
N ARG A 53 -10.78 16.04 5.01
CA ARG A 53 -11.86 16.99 5.33
C ARG A 53 -12.21 17.05 6.83
N SER A 54 -12.19 15.90 7.51
CA SER A 54 -12.50 15.79 8.94
C SER A 54 -11.79 14.59 9.56
N ASP A 55 -11.67 14.54 10.89
CA ASP A 55 -10.99 13.42 11.58
C ASP A 55 -11.80 12.13 11.43
N GLN A 56 -13.13 12.25 11.40
CA GLN A 56 -14.01 11.13 11.14
C GLN A 56 -13.83 10.59 9.71
N ALA A 57 -13.73 11.47 8.70
CA ALA A 57 -13.45 11.07 7.33
C ALA A 57 -12.07 10.39 7.19
N TRP A 58 -11.06 10.90 7.90
CA TRP A 58 -9.71 10.32 7.96
C TRP A 58 -9.74 8.89 8.49
N VAL A 59 -10.37 8.67 9.66
CA VAL A 59 -10.46 7.35 10.29
C VAL A 59 -11.30 6.38 9.45
N ALA A 60 -12.45 6.82 8.93
CA ALA A 60 -13.33 6.00 8.10
C ALA A 60 -12.63 5.52 6.81
N ALA A 61 -11.92 6.42 6.14
CA ALA A 61 -11.16 6.10 4.94
C ALA A 61 -10.04 5.09 5.20
N HIS A 62 -9.27 5.28 6.27
CA HIS A 62 -8.19 4.35 6.61
C HIS A 62 -8.72 3.01 7.13
N ARG A 63 -9.89 2.98 7.78
CA ARG A 63 -10.58 1.73 8.14
C ARG A 63 -11.03 0.95 6.90
N ALA A 64 -11.51 1.63 5.87
CA ALA A 64 -11.82 1.00 4.59
C ALA A 64 -10.55 0.46 3.90
N ALA A 65 -9.46 1.25 3.90
CA ALA A 65 -8.17 0.84 3.35
C ALA A 65 -7.54 -0.34 4.14
N HIS A 66 -7.75 -0.42 5.46
CA HIS A 66 -7.24 -1.52 6.29
C HIS A 66 -7.80 -2.89 5.86
N ARG A 67 -8.99 -2.93 5.25
CA ARG A 67 -9.54 -4.18 4.71
C ARG A 67 -8.70 -4.73 3.55
N LEU A 68 -7.88 -3.89 2.91
CA LEU A 68 -6.98 -4.28 1.82
C LEU A 68 -5.60 -4.69 2.33
N THR A 69 -5.30 -4.58 3.63
CA THR A 69 -4.03 -5.02 4.22
C THR A 69 -3.65 -6.47 3.85
N PRO A 70 -4.55 -7.47 3.90
CA PRO A 70 -4.21 -8.83 3.47
C PRO A 70 -3.77 -8.92 2.00
N LEU A 71 -4.32 -8.07 1.13
CA LEU A 71 -3.96 -8.04 -0.28
C LEU A 71 -2.53 -7.53 -0.48
N TYR A 72 -2.10 -6.51 0.27
CA TYR A 72 -0.71 -6.05 0.24
C TYR A 72 0.28 -7.11 0.72
N VAL A 73 -0.07 -7.82 1.80
CA VAL A 73 0.77 -8.90 2.33
C VAL A 73 0.88 -10.05 1.32
N LEU A 74 -0.24 -10.46 0.72
CA LEU A 74 -0.25 -11.49 -0.32
C LEU A 74 0.56 -11.07 -1.55
N TRP A 75 0.41 -9.82 -2.00
CA TRP A 75 1.17 -9.29 -3.13
C TRP A 75 2.69 -9.34 -2.86
N ALA A 76 3.14 -8.87 -1.70
CA ALA A 76 4.57 -8.90 -1.37
C ALA A 76 5.09 -10.33 -1.27
N ALA A 77 4.35 -11.25 -0.64
CA ALA A 77 4.74 -12.65 -0.57
C ALA A 77 4.89 -13.28 -1.96
N VAL A 78 3.98 -12.98 -2.90
CA VAL A 78 4.07 -13.47 -4.29
C VAL A 78 5.25 -12.83 -5.03
N ALA A 79 5.46 -11.52 -4.88
CA ALA A 79 6.59 -10.82 -5.50
C ALA A 79 7.93 -11.36 -5.01
N ASP A 80 8.09 -11.54 -3.70
CA ASP A 80 9.31 -12.05 -3.07
C ASP A 80 9.56 -13.51 -3.45
N ALA A 81 8.51 -14.35 -3.47
CA ALA A 81 8.62 -15.73 -3.95
C ALA A 81 9.08 -15.80 -5.42
N ALA A 82 8.56 -14.92 -6.27
CA ALA A 82 8.98 -14.83 -7.67
C ALA A 82 10.45 -14.38 -7.80
N LEU A 83 10.90 -13.43 -6.99
CA LEU A 83 12.30 -12.99 -6.94
C LEU A 83 13.22 -14.13 -6.47
N VAL A 84 12.87 -14.84 -5.40
CA VAL A 84 13.63 -16.01 -4.92
C VAL A 84 13.72 -17.08 -6.00
N LEU A 85 12.61 -17.40 -6.67
CA LEU A 85 12.58 -18.37 -7.75
C LEU A 85 13.48 -17.94 -8.93
N ALA A 86 13.49 -16.65 -9.27
CA ALA A 86 14.34 -16.11 -10.32
C ALA A 86 15.83 -16.27 -10.01
N ILE A 87 16.24 -16.00 -8.77
CA ILE A 87 17.62 -16.21 -8.31
C ILE A 87 18.00 -17.69 -8.45
N VAL A 88 17.16 -18.61 -7.97
CA VAL A 88 17.46 -20.06 -7.96
C VAL A 88 17.55 -20.63 -9.37
N ARG A 89 16.75 -20.13 -10.31
CA ARG A 89 16.60 -20.72 -11.66
C ARG A 89 17.49 -20.10 -12.73
N THR A 90 17.55 -18.76 -12.80
CA THR A 90 18.11 -18.08 -14.00
C THR A 90 19.39 -17.33 -13.72
N TRP A 91 19.60 -16.86 -12.47
CA TRP A 91 20.71 -15.99 -12.08
C TRP A 91 20.89 -14.75 -12.97
N SER A 92 19.87 -14.38 -13.75
CA SER A 92 19.91 -13.27 -14.69
C SER A 92 19.37 -12.02 -14.01
N VAL A 93 20.22 -10.99 -13.91
CA VAL A 93 19.84 -9.68 -13.38
C VAL A 93 18.68 -9.09 -14.17
N GLY A 94 18.66 -9.28 -15.50
CA GLY A 94 17.57 -8.79 -16.36
C GLY A 94 16.21 -9.35 -15.95
N VAL A 95 16.13 -10.67 -15.71
CA VAL A 95 14.89 -11.33 -15.28
C VAL A 95 14.45 -10.84 -13.90
N VAL A 96 15.38 -10.72 -12.94
CA VAL A 96 15.10 -10.17 -11.60
C VAL A 96 14.51 -8.77 -11.70
N MET A 97 15.11 -7.90 -12.52
CA MET A 97 14.63 -6.52 -12.71
C MET A 97 13.27 -6.46 -13.39
N SER A 98 13.00 -7.29 -14.40
CA SER A 98 11.68 -7.35 -15.05
C SER A 98 10.59 -7.76 -14.07
N ILE A 99 10.85 -8.77 -13.22
CA ILE A 99 9.92 -9.20 -12.17
C ILE A 99 9.69 -8.08 -11.16
N ALA A 100 10.76 -7.40 -10.74
CA ALA A 100 10.68 -6.30 -9.78
C ALA A 100 9.84 -5.13 -10.31
N VAL A 101 10.06 -4.74 -11.57
CA VAL A 101 9.29 -3.68 -12.24
C VAL A 101 7.82 -4.07 -12.35
N ALA A 102 7.52 -5.31 -12.76
CA ALA A 102 6.16 -5.80 -12.85
C ALA A 102 5.47 -5.83 -11.48
N ALA A 103 6.15 -6.33 -10.45
CA ALA A 103 5.64 -6.34 -9.08
C ALA A 103 5.34 -4.93 -8.58
N PHE A 104 6.26 -3.98 -8.81
CA PHE A 104 6.08 -2.59 -8.44
C PHE A 104 4.90 -1.92 -9.18
N ALA A 105 4.72 -2.22 -10.47
CA ALA A 105 3.56 -1.73 -11.21
C ALA A 105 2.24 -2.24 -10.62
N VAL A 106 2.16 -3.53 -10.25
CA VAL A 106 0.99 -4.09 -9.56
C VAL A 106 0.76 -3.41 -8.21
N PHE A 107 1.82 -3.15 -7.44
CA PHE A 107 1.71 -2.40 -6.18
C PHE A 107 1.11 -1.02 -6.39
N LEU A 108 1.55 -0.27 -7.40
CA LEU A 108 1.01 1.06 -7.71
C LEU A 108 -0.49 0.99 -8.04
N VAL A 109 -0.93 -0.02 -8.80
CA VAL A 109 -2.35 -0.23 -9.11
C VAL A 109 -3.14 -0.47 -7.82
N VAL A 110 -2.68 -1.37 -6.94
CA VAL A 110 -3.34 -1.65 -5.66
C VAL A 110 -3.38 -0.41 -4.75
N ALA A 111 -2.29 0.38 -4.72
CA ALA A 111 -2.22 1.64 -3.99
C ALA A 111 -3.24 2.67 -4.48
N VAL A 112 -3.37 2.84 -5.80
CA VAL A 112 -4.36 3.73 -6.41
C VAL A 112 -5.78 3.25 -6.12
N CYS A 113 -6.06 1.95 -6.26
CA CYS A 113 -7.36 1.37 -5.92
C CYS A 113 -7.71 1.60 -4.43
N SER A 114 -6.73 1.47 -3.54
CA SER A 114 -6.90 1.73 -2.11
C SER A 114 -7.23 3.19 -1.84
N ALA A 115 -6.55 4.13 -2.51
CA ALA A 115 -6.83 5.55 -2.42
C ALA A 115 -8.24 5.90 -2.93
N ALA A 116 -8.68 5.28 -4.03
CA ALA A 116 -10.02 5.46 -4.56
C ALA A 116 -11.09 4.94 -3.58
N LEU A 117 -10.90 3.75 -3.00
CA LEU A 117 -11.82 3.17 -2.01
C LEU A 117 -11.90 4.04 -0.74
N ALA A 118 -10.74 4.47 -0.23
CA ALA A 118 -10.64 5.40 0.89
C ALA A 118 -11.37 6.72 0.60
N GLY A 119 -11.22 7.25 -0.60
CA GLY A 119 -11.90 8.47 -1.04
C GLY A 119 -13.42 8.33 -1.10
N ARG A 120 -13.93 7.17 -1.56
CA ARG A 120 -15.37 6.85 -1.55
C ARG A 120 -15.92 6.72 -0.14
N ALA A 121 -15.20 6.05 0.76
CA ALA A 121 -15.59 5.90 2.15
C ALA A 121 -15.65 7.25 2.88
N ALA A 122 -14.69 8.15 2.64
CA ALA A 122 -14.71 9.49 3.19
C ALA A 122 -15.91 10.33 2.71
N LYS A 123 -16.24 10.26 1.41
CA LYS A 123 -17.39 10.98 0.84
C LYS A 123 -18.74 10.53 1.41
N ALA A 124 -18.88 9.24 1.75
CA ALA A 124 -20.11 8.73 2.36
C ALA A 124 -20.40 9.41 3.71
N ILE A 125 -19.37 9.67 4.53
CA ILE A 125 -19.51 10.37 5.82
C ILE A 125 -19.92 11.83 5.64
N ASP A 126 -19.42 12.49 4.59
CA ASP A 126 -19.73 13.89 4.28
C ASP A 126 -21.23 14.04 3.97
N ASN A 127 -21.74 13.22 3.04
CA ASN A 127 -23.14 13.22 2.64
C ASN A 127 -24.10 12.90 3.81
N ASP A 128 -23.72 11.96 4.70
CA ASP A 128 -24.51 11.63 5.89
C ASP A 128 -24.59 12.79 6.88
N THR A 129 -23.53 13.60 6.97
CA THR A 129 -23.47 14.77 7.85
C THR A 129 -24.34 15.90 7.31
N GLU A 130 -24.24 16.18 6.00
CA GLU A 130 -25.08 17.18 5.33
C GLU A 130 -26.58 16.81 5.38
N GLY A 131 -26.93 15.54 5.17
CA GLY A 131 -28.31 15.06 5.24
C GLY A 131 -28.92 15.13 6.64
N LYS A 132 -28.12 14.97 7.70
CA LYS A 132 -28.58 15.19 9.08
C LYS A 132 -28.79 16.67 9.40
N ALA A 133 -27.95 17.55 8.85
CA ALA A 133 -28.08 18.99 9.04
C ALA A 133 -29.37 19.53 8.39
N SER A 134 -29.68 19.09 7.16
CA SER A 134 -30.90 19.53 6.46
C SER A 134 -32.20 18.98 7.04
N ARG A 135 -32.17 17.83 7.72
CA ARG A 135 -33.35 17.25 8.38
C ARG A 135 -33.71 17.94 9.70
N ASN A 136 -32.76 18.63 10.32
CA ASN A 136 -32.93 19.28 11.62
C ASN A 136 -33.15 20.81 11.52
N SER A 137 -33.16 21.37 10.31
CA SER A 137 -33.48 22.78 10.01
C SER A 137 -34.94 22.93 9.56
#